data_AF-A0A7W0QH18-F1
#
_entry.id   AF-A0A7W0QH18-F1
#
_cell.length_a   1.000
_cell.length_b   1.000
_cell.length_c   1.000
_cell.angle_alpha   90.00
_cell.angle_beta   90.00
_cell.angle_gamma   90.00
#
_symmetry.space_group_name_H-M   'P 1'
#
loop_
_entity.id
_entity.type
_entity.pdbx_description
1 polymer ?
#
loop_
_entity_poly.entity_id
_entity_poly.type
_entity_poly.pdbx_seq_one_letter_code
_entity_poly.pdbx_strand_id
1 'polypeptide(L)'
;MIRHRILGGSVVSRRHRVAEAVAVAVVGAVAAGATGWLVGLAMPAAVVGLVHGWLAGYRRIYPWRRVAGVAAFVLDHSWALLTTTASVLSQAASWARRDSIYIATLSERQARHVFAGGYRLRKGFAITVGTTVSGLADASERRWKLVTDHEDCHVWQARLFGPLYVVLYVGWMITAAVAGTVIAVTRRRPLAATVEAFSYYNNPFEWWAYSREGRWPPPRLAGHVKWRGPIVQSLSAKRESRAARR
;
A
#
# COMPACT_ATOMS: atom_id res chain seq x y z
N MET A 1 -5.96 29.22 -7.64
CA MET A 1 -5.94 28.52 -8.94
C MET A 1 -5.48 27.03 -8.87
N ILE A 2 -5.56 26.35 -7.70
CA ILE A 2 -4.99 24.97 -7.51
C ILE A 2 -6.07 23.86 -7.39
N ARG A 3 -7.34 24.20 -7.16
CA ARG A 3 -8.42 23.21 -6.99
C ARG A 3 -8.77 22.43 -8.27
N HIS A 4 -8.56 22.99 -9.47
CA HIS A 4 -8.95 22.33 -10.71
C HIS A 4 -8.00 21.22 -11.18
N ARG A 5 -6.78 21.11 -10.62
CA ARG A 5 -5.80 20.08 -11.03
C ARG A 5 -5.89 18.78 -10.23
N ILE A 6 -6.59 18.79 -9.09
CA ILE A 6 -6.70 17.64 -8.17
C ILE A 6 -7.81 16.67 -8.64
N LEU A 7 -8.70 17.10 -9.53
CA LEU A 7 -9.83 16.33 -10.04
C LEU A 7 -9.62 15.81 -11.48
N GLY A 8 -8.37 15.69 -11.94
CA GLY A 8 -8.02 15.21 -13.28
C GLY A 8 -8.50 13.77 -13.51
N GLY A 9 -9.78 13.62 -13.86
CA GLY A 9 -10.35 12.37 -14.36
C GLY A 9 -9.92 12.17 -15.80
N SER A 10 -9.54 10.94 -16.16
CA SER A 10 -9.23 10.63 -17.56
C SER A 10 -10.42 10.91 -18.49
N VAL A 11 -10.12 11.40 -19.70
CA VAL A 11 -11.04 11.68 -20.83
C VAL A 11 -11.69 10.38 -21.37
N VAL A 12 -11.54 9.26 -20.66
CA VAL A 12 -12.08 7.98 -21.05
C VAL A 12 -13.58 7.94 -20.76
N SER A 13 -14.33 7.58 -21.79
CA SER A 13 -15.79 7.49 -21.74
C SER A 13 -16.26 6.59 -20.59
N ARG A 14 -17.42 6.93 -20.02
CA ARG A 14 -18.08 6.13 -18.99
C ARG A 14 -18.27 4.67 -19.44
N ARG A 15 -18.58 4.45 -20.73
CA ARG A 15 -18.75 3.13 -21.34
C ARG A 15 -17.48 2.29 -21.19
N HIS A 16 -16.30 2.84 -21.50
CA HIS A 16 -15.04 2.12 -21.34
C HIS A 16 -14.73 1.79 -19.88
N ARG A 17 -15.01 2.70 -18.94
CA ARG A 17 -14.83 2.43 -17.50
C ARG A 17 -15.71 1.29 -17.02
N VAL A 18 -16.98 1.28 -17.44
CA VAL A 18 -17.94 0.22 -17.09
C VAL A 18 -17.55 -1.12 -17.72
N ALA A 19 -17.17 -1.13 -18.99
CA ALA A 19 -16.71 -2.34 -19.67
C ALA A 19 -15.48 -2.95 -18.97
N GLU A 20 -14.49 -2.12 -18.62
CA GLU A 20 -13.33 -2.56 -17.85
C GLU A 20 -13.73 -3.04 -16.44
N ALA A 21 -14.63 -2.34 -15.75
CA ALA A 21 -15.14 -2.76 -14.44
C ALA A 21 -15.80 -4.14 -14.49
N VAL A 22 -16.67 -4.39 -15.47
CA VAL A 22 -17.35 -5.69 -15.65
C VAL A 22 -16.33 -6.79 -15.95
N ALA A 23 -15.42 -6.56 -16.90
CA ALA A 23 -14.42 -7.55 -17.26
C ALA A 23 -13.52 -7.92 -16.07
N VAL A 24 -13.00 -6.92 -15.36
CA VAL A 24 -12.12 -7.14 -14.21
C VAL A 24 -12.89 -7.77 -13.03
N ALA A 25 -14.15 -7.39 -12.80
CA ALA A 25 -15.00 -8.00 -11.78
C ALA A 25 -15.27 -9.48 -12.07
N VAL A 26 -15.64 -9.84 -13.30
CA VAL A 26 -15.95 -11.23 -13.67
C VAL A 26 -14.69 -12.10 -13.58
N VAL A 27 -13.60 -11.69 -14.22
CA VAL A 27 -12.34 -12.46 -14.18
C VAL A 27 -11.79 -12.51 -12.76
N GLY A 28 -11.88 -11.41 -12.02
CA GLY A 28 -11.48 -11.34 -10.62
C GLY A 28 -12.28 -12.28 -9.72
N ALA A 29 -13.61 -12.36 -9.90
CA ALA A 29 -14.48 -13.27 -9.16
C ALA A 29 -14.12 -14.74 -9.42
N VAL A 30 -13.88 -15.10 -10.69
CA VAL A 30 -13.49 -16.46 -11.07
C VAL A 30 -12.13 -16.83 -10.48
N ALA A 31 -11.11 -15.96 -10.63
CA ALA A 31 -9.77 -16.21 -10.12
C ALA A 31 -9.75 -16.32 -8.58
N ALA A 32 -10.45 -15.41 -7.90
CA ALA A 32 -10.55 -15.42 -6.45
C ALA A 32 -11.34 -16.62 -5.96
N GLY A 33 -12.47 -16.96 -6.61
CA GLY A 33 -13.27 -18.13 -6.29
C GLY A 33 -12.49 -19.44 -6.43
N ALA A 34 -11.74 -19.61 -7.51
CA ALA A 34 -10.87 -20.76 -7.73
C ALA A 34 -9.77 -20.86 -6.66
N THR A 35 -9.16 -19.73 -6.28
CA THR A 35 -8.16 -19.69 -5.20
C THR A 35 -8.81 -20.02 -3.84
N GLY A 36 -9.96 -19.43 -3.53
CA GLY A 36 -10.68 -19.65 -2.28
C GLY A 36 -11.20 -21.07 -2.14
N TRP A 37 -11.50 -21.75 -3.25
CA TRP A 37 -11.90 -23.16 -3.25
C TRP A 37 -10.85 -24.07 -2.61
N LEU A 38 -9.55 -23.77 -2.78
CA LEU A 38 -8.44 -24.53 -2.17
C LEU A 38 -8.46 -24.57 -0.63
N VAL A 39 -9.18 -23.64 0.00
CA VAL A 39 -9.29 -23.51 1.46
C VAL A 39 -10.75 -23.52 1.94
N GLY A 40 -11.70 -23.96 1.11
CA GLY A 40 -13.12 -24.04 1.47
C GLY A 40 -13.86 -22.69 1.54
N LEU A 41 -13.32 -21.63 0.95
CA LEU A 41 -13.86 -20.26 0.97
C LEU A 41 -14.20 -19.71 -0.43
N ALA A 42 -14.56 -20.59 -1.37
CA ALA A 42 -14.79 -20.22 -2.78
C ALA A 42 -15.78 -19.05 -2.95
N MET A 43 -16.96 -19.14 -2.31
CA MET A 43 -17.99 -18.10 -2.45
C MET A 43 -17.59 -16.76 -1.82
N PRO A 44 -17.12 -16.69 -0.56
CA PRO A 44 -16.59 -15.44 0.00
C PRO A 44 -15.46 -14.84 -0.85
N ALA A 45 -14.54 -15.68 -1.33
CA ALA A 45 -13.43 -15.26 -2.17
C ALA A 45 -13.91 -14.67 -3.51
N ALA A 46 -14.86 -15.32 -4.19
CA ALA A 46 -15.45 -14.83 -5.42
C ALA A 46 -16.15 -13.48 -5.23
N VAL A 47 -16.86 -13.28 -4.10
CA VAL A 47 -17.48 -11.99 -3.76
C VAL A 47 -16.43 -10.90 -3.59
N VAL A 48 -15.34 -11.17 -2.88
CA VAL A 48 -14.23 -10.21 -2.74
C VAL A 48 -13.63 -9.89 -4.10
N GLY A 49 -13.36 -10.90 -4.93
CA GLY A 49 -12.81 -10.71 -6.27
C GLY A 49 -13.74 -9.90 -7.18
N LEU A 50 -15.04 -10.11 -7.08
CA LEU A 50 -16.06 -9.35 -7.81
C LEU A 50 -16.05 -7.88 -7.38
N VAL A 51 -16.11 -7.62 -6.07
CA VAL A 51 -16.18 -6.26 -5.52
C VAL A 51 -14.87 -5.51 -5.80
N HIS A 52 -13.72 -6.11 -5.49
CA HIS A 52 -12.42 -5.51 -5.76
C HIS A 52 -12.23 -5.29 -7.25
N GLY A 53 -12.52 -6.29 -8.09
CA GLY A 53 -12.39 -6.19 -9.54
C GLY A 53 -13.26 -5.09 -10.14
N TRP A 54 -14.50 -4.92 -9.66
CA TRP A 54 -15.36 -3.81 -10.07
C TRP A 54 -14.75 -2.45 -9.71
N LEU A 55 -14.32 -2.27 -8.46
CA LEU A 55 -13.71 -1.02 -7.99
C LEU A 55 -12.42 -0.71 -8.73
N ALA A 56 -11.55 -1.70 -8.90
CA ALA A 56 -10.28 -1.61 -9.58
C ALA A 56 -10.46 -1.29 -11.07
N GLY A 57 -11.40 -1.96 -11.75
CA GLY A 57 -11.69 -1.73 -13.16
C GLY A 57 -12.40 -0.40 -13.43
N TYR A 58 -13.38 -0.02 -12.60
CA TYR A 58 -14.06 1.28 -12.73
C TYR A 58 -13.11 2.46 -12.52
N ARG A 59 -12.16 2.31 -11.59
CA ARG A 59 -11.08 3.28 -11.32
C ARG A 59 -9.85 3.07 -12.22
N ARG A 60 -9.84 2.03 -13.04
CA ARG A 60 -8.81 1.70 -14.03
C ARG A 60 -7.41 1.65 -13.42
N ILE A 61 -7.26 1.02 -12.26
CA ILE A 61 -6.00 1.07 -11.52
C ILE A 61 -4.89 0.28 -12.21
N TYR A 62 -5.19 -0.82 -12.90
CA TYR A 62 -4.14 -1.70 -13.43
C TYR A 62 -3.48 -1.12 -14.70
N PRO A 63 -2.16 -0.96 -14.77
CA PRO A 63 -1.47 -0.60 -16.00
C PRO A 63 -1.34 -1.82 -16.94
N TRP A 64 -2.43 -2.21 -17.60
CA TRP A 64 -2.49 -3.42 -18.46
C TRP A 64 -1.40 -3.55 -19.52
N ARG A 65 -0.85 -2.43 -19.99
CA ARG A 65 0.26 -2.39 -20.96
C ARG A 65 1.63 -2.74 -20.34
N ARG A 66 1.69 -3.05 -19.05
CA ARG A 66 2.90 -3.41 -18.31
C ARG A 66 2.70 -4.75 -17.64
N VAL A 67 3.74 -5.59 -17.64
CA VAL A 67 3.76 -6.87 -16.92
C VAL A 67 3.38 -6.69 -15.45
N ALA A 68 3.85 -5.61 -14.82
CA ALA A 68 3.50 -5.26 -13.45
C ALA A 68 1.98 -5.07 -13.24
N GLY A 69 1.24 -4.59 -14.24
CA GLY A 69 -0.21 -4.44 -14.14
C GLY A 69 -0.95 -5.78 -14.17
N VAL A 70 -0.52 -6.68 -15.05
CA VAL A 70 -1.06 -8.05 -15.13
C VAL A 70 -0.72 -8.82 -13.86
N ALA A 71 0.54 -8.76 -13.41
CA ALA A 71 0.97 -9.40 -12.16
C ALA A 71 0.21 -8.88 -10.95
N ALA A 72 0.01 -7.56 -10.84
CA ALA A 72 -0.79 -6.97 -9.78
C ALA A 72 -2.23 -7.51 -9.77
N PHE A 73 -2.88 -7.59 -10.94
CA PHE A 73 -4.24 -8.14 -11.05
C PHE A 73 -4.30 -9.61 -10.60
N VAL A 74 -3.40 -10.45 -11.11
CA VAL A 74 -3.35 -11.88 -10.77
C VAL A 74 -3.14 -12.05 -9.26
N LEU A 75 -2.17 -11.35 -8.68
CA LEU A 75 -1.88 -11.46 -7.24
C LEU A 75 -3.06 -10.98 -6.39
N ASP A 76 -3.67 -9.84 -6.73
CA ASP A 76 -4.80 -9.28 -5.97
C ASP A 76 -6.01 -10.24 -5.91
N HIS A 77 -6.20 -11.06 -6.94
CA HIS A 77 -7.32 -12.02 -7.07
C HIS A 77 -6.90 -13.48 -6.85
N SER A 78 -5.72 -13.73 -6.29
CA SER A 78 -5.28 -15.08 -5.93
C SER A 78 -4.47 -15.05 -4.63
N TRP A 79 -3.14 -15.05 -4.72
CA TRP A 79 -2.24 -15.12 -3.59
C TRP A 79 -2.47 -14.01 -2.56
N ALA A 80 -2.67 -12.77 -2.98
CA ALA A 80 -2.82 -11.63 -2.08
C ALA A 80 -4.25 -11.39 -1.58
N LEU A 81 -5.18 -12.33 -1.86
CA LEU A 81 -6.62 -12.13 -1.64
C LEU A 81 -6.98 -11.72 -0.20
N LEU A 82 -6.26 -12.21 0.82
CA LEU A 82 -6.45 -11.78 2.21
C LEU A 82 -6.21 -10.27 2.37
N THR A 83 -5.10 -9.76 1.82
CA THR A 83 -4.78 -8.33 1.88
C THR A 83 -5.67 -7.50 0.94
N THR A 84 -6.14 -8.08 -0.17
CA THR A 84 -7.16 -7.50 -1.05
C THR A 84 -8.50 -7.35 -0.32
N THR A 85 -8.90 -8.34 0.47
CA THR A 85 -10.10 -8.28 1.31
C THR A 85 -9.99 -7.12 2.30
N ALA A 86 -8.87 -7.03 3.02
CA ALA A 86 -8.60 -5.91 3.92
C ALA A 86 -8.59 -4.56 3.19
N SER A 87 -8.08 -4.52 1.96
CA SER A 87 -8.11 -3.35 1.09
C SER A 87 -9.54 -2.91 0.76
N VAL A 88 -10.44 -3.83 0.41
CA VAL A 88 -11.87 -3.52 0.16
C VAL A 88 -12.51 -2.93 1.42
N LEU A 89 -12.26 -3.52 2.59
CA LEU A 89 -12.75 -2.98 3.86
C LEU A 89 -12.18 -1.59 4.16
N SER A 90 -10.90 -1.37 3.91
CA SER A 90 -10.24 -0.07 4.07
C SER A 90 -10.82 1.00 3.13
N GLN A 91 -11.19 0.62 1.91
CA GLN A 91 -11.88 1.51 0.97
C GLN A 91 -13.29 1.88 1.48
N ALA A 92 -14.07 0.89 1.94
CA ALA A 92 -15.38 1.14 2.53
C ALA A 92 -15.29 2.06 3.75
N ALA A 93 -14.37 1.78 4.67
CA ALA A 93 -14.10 2.64 5.83
C ALA A 93 -13.63 4.04 5.43
N SER A 94 -12.86 4.15 4.34
CA SER A 94 -12.46 5.44 3.79
C SER A 94 -13.65 6.20 3.22
N TRP A 95 -14.54 5.59 2.43
CA TRP A 95 -15.72 6.27 1.90
C TRP A 95 -16.73 6.70 2.97
N ALA A 96 -16.79 5.98 4.10
CA ALA A 96 -17.63 6.38 5.23
C ALA A 96 -17.15 7.67 5.93
N ARG A 97 -15.92 8.14 5.66
CA ARG A 97 -15.36 9.34 6.28
C ARG A 97 -15.67 10.59 5.45
N ARG A 98 -16.09 11.66 6.13
CA ARG A 98 -16.42 12.96 5.50
C ARG A 98 -15.23 13.65 4.83
N ASP A 99 -14.00 13.39 5.28
CA ASP A 99 -12.77 13.97 4.73
C ASP A 99 -12.16 13.12 3.59
N SER A 100 -12.87 12.10 3.12
CA SER A 100 -12.38 11.17 2.11
C SER A 100 -12.43 11.75 0.70
N ILE A 101 -11.24 11.90 0.10
CA ILE A 101 -11.08 12.39 -1.26
C ILE A 101 -10.24 11.38 -2.03
N TYR A 102 -10.81 10.77 -3.05
CA TYR A 102 -10.08 9.85 -3.92
C TYR A 102 -9.16 10.61 -4.89
N ILE A 103 -7.90 10.21 -4.99
CA ILE A 103 -6.89 10.85 -5.83
C ILE A 103 -6.68 10.02 -7.10
N ALA A 104 -7.38 10.39 -8.18
CA ALA A 104 -7.32 9.67 -9.45
C ALA A 104 -5.92 9.65 -10.07
N THR A 105 -5.20 10.77 -10.02
CA THR A 105 -3.85 10.93 -10.58
C THR A 105 -2.80 10.00 -9.96
N LEU A 106 -3.01 9.57 -8.71
CA LEU A 106 -2.14 8.63 -8.01
C LEU A 106 -2.64 7.17 -8.05
N SER A 107 -3.80 6.92 -8.65
CA SER A 107 -4.46 5.61 -8.66
C SER A 107 -4.59 5.01 -10.07
N GLU A 108 -5.03 5.82 -11.04
CA GLU A 108 -5.29 5.36 -12.40
C GLU A 108 -4.00 4.87 -13.08
N ARG A 109 -4.01 3.62 -13.54
CA ARG A 109 -2.84 2.93 -14.10
C ARG A 109 -1.62 2.89 -13.16
N GLN A 110 -1.84 2.93 -11.85
CA GLN A 110 -0.80 2.84 -10.82
C GLN A 110 -0.88 1.57 -9.95
N ALA A 111 -1.83 0.68 -10.23
CA ALA A 111 -2.11 -0.55 -9.48
C ALA A 111 -2.37 -0.31 -7.99
N ARG A 112 -3.02 0.81 -7.62
CA ARG A 112 -3.40 1.14 -6.24
C ARG A 112 -4.58 2.10 -6.21
N HIS A 113 -5.26 2.15 -5.07
CA HIS A 113 -6.26 3.15 -4.74
C HIS A 113 -5.68 4.13 -3.74
N VAL A 114 -5.88 5.43 -3.96
CA VAL A 114 -5.31 6.48 -3.12
C VAL A 114 -6.38 7.44 -2.63
N PHE A 115 -6.41 7.69 -1.33
CA PHE A 115 -7.28 8.65 -0.66
C PHE A 115 -6.46 9.71 0.07
N ALA A 116 -6.78 10.99 -0.14
CA ALA A 116 -6.17 12.09 0.59
C ALA A 116 -6.53 12.03 2.09
N GLY A 117 -7.82 11.84 2.39
CA GLY A 117 -8.31 11.53 3.74
C GLY A 117 -8.68 10.06 3.88
N GLY A 118 -9.77 9.78 4.58
CA GLY A 118 -10.31 8.42 4.72
C GLY A 118 -9.84 7.69 5.98
N TYR A 119 -9.72 6.36 5.88
CA TYR A 119 -9.30 5.53 7.00
C TYR A 119 -7.85 5.87 7.40
N ARG A 120 -7.63 6.12 8.69
CA ARG A 120 -6.31 6.38 9.28
C ARG A 120 -6.33 5.94 10.73
N LEU A 121 -5.25 5.29 11.17
CA LEU A 121 -5.03 4.93 12.57
C LEU A 121 -4.54 6.14 13.38
N ARG A 122 -3.71 6.99 12.78
CA ARG A 122 -3.11 8.17 13.42
C ARG A 122 -3.20 9.39 12.52
N LYS A 123 -3.52 10.55 13.10
CA LYS A 123 -3.55 11.83 12.35
C LYS A 123 -2.14 12.12 11.80
N GLY A 124 -2.07 12.49 10.51
CA GLY A 124 -0.82 12.87 9.83
C GLY A 124 -0.02 11.71 9.21
N PHE A 125 -0.47 10.46 9.40
CA PHE A 125 0.13 9.26 8.83
C PHE A 125 -0.68 8.77 7.64
N ALA A 126 0.03 8.41 6.57
CA ALA A 126 -0.52 7.56 5.55
C ALA A 126 -0.56 6.11 6.07
N ILE A 127 -1.49 5.32 5.58
CA ILE A 127 -1.56 3.89 5.84
C ILE A 127 -1.81 3.16 4.53
N THR A 128 -1.10 2.04 4.35
CA THR A 128 -1.34 1.11 3.25
C THR A 128 -1.97 -0.17 3.79
N VAL A 129 -3.14 -0.52 3.24
CA VAL A 129 -3.85 -1.77 3.51
C VAL A 129 -4.11 -2.45 2.17
N GLY A 130 -3.34 -3.51 1.88
CA GLY A 130 -3.35 -4.19 0.59
C GLY A 130 -3.10 -3.20 -0.55
N THR A 131 -4.08 -3.01 -1.42
CA THR A 131 -3.98 -2.10 -2.59
C THR A 131 -4.40 -0.66 -2.32
N THR A 132 -4.76 -0.33 -1.08
CA THR A 132 -5.32 0.99 -0.71
C THR A 132 -4.36 1.78 0.16
N VAL A 133 -4.10 3.01 -0.25
CA VAL A 133 -3.35 4.01 0.51
C VAL A 133 -4.31 5.12 0.94
N SER A 134 -4.34 5.47 2.22
CA SER A 134 -5.20 6.53 2.75
C SER A 134 -4.48 7.41 3.76
N GLY A 135 -5.02 8.60 4.03
CA GLY A 135 -4.49 9.49 5.10
C GLY A 135 -3.34 10.43 4.70
N LEU A 136 -3.19 10.75 3.41
CA LEU A 136 -2.16 11.68 2.93
C LEU A 136 -2.28 13.13 3.44
N ALA A 137 -3.47 13.53 3.91
CA ALA A 137 -3.87 14.85 4.41
C ALA A 137 -3.79 16.02 3.40
N ASP A 138 -2.78 16.05 2.53
CA ASP A 138 -2.61 17.05 1.48
C ASP A 138 -1.97 16.44 0.21
N ALA A 139 -2.07 17.17 -0.90
CA ALA A 139 -1.50 16.78 -2.19
C ALA A 139 -0.12 17.42 -2.45
N SER A 140 0.69 17.67 -1.41
CA SER A 140 2.04 18.23 -1.58
C SER A 140 2.98 17.27 -2.29
N GLU A 141 4.00 17.79 -2.99
CA GLU A 141 5.00 16.96 -3.69
C GLU A 141 5.67 15.93 -2.75
N ARG A 142 5.95 16.34 -1.51
CA ARG A 142 6.46 15.46 -0.46
C ARG A 142 5.54 14.26 -0.21
N ARG A 143 4.23 14.48 -0.14
CA ARG A 143 3.23 13.42 0.07
C ARG A 143 3.07 12.56 -1.17
N TRP A 144 3.18 13.12 -2.36
CA TRP A 144 3.20 12.34 -3.59
C TRP A 144 4.38 11.38 -3.63
N LYS A 145 5.58 11.87 -3.29
CA LYS A 145 6.77 11.04 -3.20
C LYS A 145 6.63 9.93 -2.15
N LEU A 146 6.03 10.23 -1.00
CA LEU A 146 5.69 9.22 0.01
C LEU A 146 4.82 8.12 -0.60
N VAL A 147 3.76 8.47 -1.35
CA VAL A 147 2.91 7.46 -2.00
C VAL A 147 3.70 6.63 -3.01
N THR A 148 4.43 7.27 -3.91
CA THR A 148 5.05 6.57 -5.04
C THR A 148 6.27 5.75 -4.65
N ASP A 149 6.97 6.14 -3.59
CA ASP A 149 8.26 5.55 -3.25
C ASP A 149 8.23 4.75 -1.94
N HIS A 150 7.31 5.06 -1.01
CA HIS A 150 7.15 4.36 0.27
C HIS A 150 5.90 3.47 0.26
N GLU A 151 4.71 4.06 0.09
CA GLU A 151 3.45 3.31 0.19
C GLU A 151 3.27 2.30 -0.95
N ASP A 152 3.71 2.63 -2.16
CA ASP A 152 3.73 1.67 -3.27
C ASP A 152 4.60 0.44 -2.97
N CYS A 153 5.65 0.61 -2.16
CA CYS A 153 6.47 -0.50 -1.67
C CYS A 153 5.62 -1.43 -0.80
N HIS A 154 4.84 -0.89 0.15
CA HIS A 154 3.94 -1.68 0.99
C HIS A 154 2.84 -2.38 0.18
N VAL A 155 2.29 -1.73 -0.85
CA VAL A 155 1.32 -2.37 -1.76
C VAL A 155 1.96 -3.60 -2.43
N TRP A 156 3.18 -3.48 -2.93
CA TRP A 156 3.90 -4.60 -3.55
C TRP A 156 4.33 -5.65 -2.53
N GLN A 157 4.71 -5.28 -1.31
CA GLN A 157 4.98 -6.24 -0.25
C GLN A 157 3.73 -7.04 0.08
N ALA A 158 2.57 -6.41 0.23
CA ALA A 158 1.30 -7.11 0.43
C ALA A 158 0.99 -8.10 -0.70
N ARG A 159 1.27 -7.71 -1.96
CA ARG A 159 1.09 -8.60 -3.13
C ARG A 159 2.04 -9.78 -3.16
N LEU A 160 3.33 -9.55 -2.92
CA LEU A 160 4.37 -10.57 -3.07
C LEU A 160 4.34 -11.56 -1.91
N PHE A 161 4.12 -11.08 -0.68
CA PHE A 161 4.08 -11.94 0.50
C PHE A 161 2.68 -12.47 0.80
N GLY A 162 1.64 -11.91 0.19
CA GLY A 162 0.26 -12.39 0.33
C GLY A 162 -0.17 -12.46 1.81
N PRO A 163 -0.72 -13.59 2.28
CA PRO A 163 -1.13 -13.73 3.68
C PRO A 163 0.05 -13.65 4.65
N LEU A 164 1.25 -14.06 4.21
CA LEU A 164 2.46 -14.01 5.04
C LEU A 164 2.87 -12.57 5.36
N TYR A 165 2.48 -11.58 4.55
CA TYR A 165 2.79 -10.18 4.82
C TYR A 165 2.30 -9.76 6.22
N VAL A 166 1.04 -10.07 6.53
CA VAL A 166 0.43 -9.71 7.82
C VAL A 166 1.12 -10.44 8.96
N VAL A 167 1.35 -11.75 8.81
CA VAL A 167 2.00 -12.58 9.82
C VAL A 167 3.41 -12.09 10.11
N LEU A 168 4.21 -11.83 9.08
CA LEU A 168 5.59 -11.38 9.22
C LEU A 168 5.67 -9.96 9.78
N TYR A 169 4.84 -9.04 9.28
CA TYR A 169 4.83 -7.65 9.75
C TYR A 169 4.40 -7.57 11.22
N VAL A 170 3.27 -8.18 11.58
CA VAL A 170 2.74 -8.17 12.95
C VAL A 170 3.60 -9.02 13.88
N GLY A 171 4.09 -10.17 13.42
CA GLY A 171 5.00 -11.01 14.19
C GLY A 171 6.29 -10.28 14.56
N TRP A 172 6.86 -9.51 13.62
CA TRP A 172 7.97 -8.61 13.93
C TRP A 172 7.58 -7.55 14.95
N MET A 173 6.46 -6.85 14.73
CA MET A 173 6.00 -5.80 15.64
C MET A 173 5.90 -6.31 17.09
N ILE A 174 5.32 -7.50 17.30
CA ILE A 174 5.16 -8.10 18.63
C ILE A 174 6.52 -8.48 19.23
N THR A 175 7.31 -9.27 18.50
CA THR A 175 8.59 -9.78 19.03
C THR A 175 9.60 -8.66 19.28
N ALA A 176 9.68 -7.67 18.38
CA ALA A 176 10.56 -6.52 18.55
C ALA A 176 10.02 -5.50 19.57
N ALA A 177 8.70 -5.43 19.83
CA ALA A 177 8.18 -4.65 20.95
C ALA A 177 8.61 -5.24 22.30
N VAL A 178 8.60 -6.57 22.45
CA VAL A 178 9.14 -7.25 23.65
C VAL A 178 10.63 -6.93 23.81
N ALA A 179 11.43 -7.10 22.76
CA ALA A 179 12.86 -6.77 22.79
C ALA A 179 13.12 -5.29 23.12
N GLY A 180 12.37 -4.39 22.49
CA GLY A 180 12.44 -2.94 22.75
C GLY A 180 12.07 -2.58 24.18
N THR A 181 11.11 -3.29 24.78
CA THR A 181 10.72 -3.13 26.20
C THR A 181 11.86 -3.57 27.13
N VAL A 182 12.43 -4.75 26.90
CA VAL A 182 13.59 -5.24 27.66
C VAL A 182 14.76 -4.27 27.58
N ILE A 183 15.07 -3.75 26.39
CA ILE A 183 16.14 -2.77 26.19
C ILE A 183 15.81 -1.45 26.88
N ALA A 184 14.58 -0.96 26.79
CA ALA A 184 14.16 0.27 27.43
C ALA A 184 14.34 0.20 28.95
N VAL A 185 13.92 -0.90 29.57
CA VAL A 185 14.04 -1.12 31.02
C VAL A 185 15.50 -1.30 31.43
N THR A 186 16.23 -2.23 30.80
CA THR A 186 17.62 -2.56 31.17
C THR A 186 18.60 -1.43 30.91
N ARG A 187 18.35 -0.58 29.90
CA ARG A 187 19.21 0.55 29.52
C ARG A 187 18.65 1.91 29.94
N ARG A 188 17.56 1.94 30.73
CA ARG A 188 16.86 3.15 31.19
C ARG A 188 16.58 4.16 30.07
N ARG A 189 16.09 3.67 28.93
CA ARG A 189 15.71 4.48 27.76
C ARG A 189 14.21 4.81 27.79
N PRO A 190 13.75 5.86 27.10
CA PRO A 190 12.32 6.15 26.99
C PRO A 190 11.56 4.96 26.36
N LEU A 191 10.61 4.39 27.11
CA LEU A 191 9.94 3.14 26.73
C LEU A 191 9.23 3.24 25.39
N ALA A 192 8.33 4.20 25.22
CA ALA A 192 7.52 4.33 24.01
C ALA A 192 8.38 4.54 22.74
N ALA A 193 9.37 5.43 22.81
CA ALA A 193 10.25 5.71 21.67
C ALA A 193 11.16 4.52 21.33
N THR A 194 11.64 3.80 22.35
CA THR A 194 12.48 2.60 22.15
C THR A 194 11.65 1.46 21.56
N VAL A 195 10.44 1.22 22.07
CA VAL A 195 9.53 0.21 21.50
C VAL A 195 9.17 0.58 20.06
N GLU A 196 8.76 1.82 19.76
CA GLU A 196 8.44 2.26 18.39
C GLU A 196 9.65 2.10 17.44
N ALA A 197 10.87 2.41 17.90
CA ALA A 197 12.08 2.21 17.12
C ALA A 197 12.30 0.74 16.72
N PHE A 198 12.10 -0.19 17.66
CA PHE A 198 12.32 -1.62 17.42
C PHE A 198 11.16 -2.27 16.65
N SER A 199 9.93 -2.05 17.11
CA SER A 199 8.75 -2.70 16.56
C SER A 199 8.39 -2.18 15.17
N TYR A 200 8.42 -0.86 14.99
CA TYR A 200 7.94 -0.21 13.78
C TYR A 200 9.08 0.15 12.85
N TYR A 201 9.98 1.06 13.26
CA TYR A 201 10.99 1.60 12.35
C TYR A 201 12.04 0.58 11.90
N ASN A 202 12.40 -0.38 12.76
CA ASN A 202 13.31 -1.47 12.40
C ASN A 202 12.61 -2.68 11.77
N ASN A 203 11.28 -2.64 11.59
CA ASN A 203 10.57 -3.67 10.84
C ASN A 203 11.17 -3.80 9.43
N PRO A 204 11.54 -5.01 8.96
CA PRO A 204 12.14 -5.19 7.65
C PRO A 204 11.32 -4.59 6.50
N PHE A 205 9.99 -4.58 6.62
CA PHE A 205 9.11 -4.00 5.61
C PHE A 205 9.15 -2.46 5.60
N GLU A 206 9.18 -1.82 6.78
CA GLU A 206 9.37 -0.37 6.93
C GLU A 206 10.78 0.06 6.52
N TRP A 207 11.80 -0.71 6.93
CA TRP A 207 13.19 -0.49 6.51
C TRP A 207 13.31 -0.51 4.99
N TRP A 208 12.66 -1.46 4.33
CA TRP A 208 12.61 -1.51 2.87
C TRP A 208 11.89 -0.31 2.27
N ALA A 209 10.70 0.06 2.78
CA ALA A 209 9.94 1.19 2.26
C ALA A 209 10.69 2.53 2.43
N TYR A 210 11.28 2.79 3.60
CA TYR A 210 12.13 3.97 3.83
C TYR A 210 13.39 3.98 2.96
N SER A 211 13.99 2.82 2.70
CA SER A 211 15.12 2.69 1.78
C SER A 211 14.71 3.07 0.36
N ARG A 212 13.53 2.63 -0.10
CA ARG A 212 12.98 3.00 -1.42
C ARG A 212 12.64 4.48 -1.52
N GLU A 213 12.13 5.07 -0.44
CA GLU A 213 11.90 6.50 -0.34
C GLU A 213 13.21 7.31 -0.33
N GLY A 214 14.36 6.70 0.01
CA GLY A 214 15.60 7.44 0.22
C GLY A 214 15.56 8.29 1.49
N ARG A 215 14.79 7.85 2.49
CA ARG A 215 14.68 8.47 3.81
C ARG A 215 15.17 7.56 4.93
N TRP A 216 15.86 6.47 4.61
CA TRP A 216 16.51 5.67 5.65
C TRP A 216 17.80 6.35 6.15
N PRO A 217 18.00 6.50 7.46
CA PRO A 217 17.04 6.26 8.53
C PRO A 217 16.03 7.42 8.68
N PRO A 218 14.76 7.13 9.04
CA PRO A 218 13.77 8.19 9.23
C PRO A 218 14.17 9.09 10.41
N PRO A 219 13.80 10.39 10.42
CA PRO A 219 14.25 11.34 11.43
C PRO A 219 13.96 10.90 12.88
N ARG A 220 12.83 10.23 13.12
CA ARG A 220 12.46 9.73 14.46
C ARG A 220 13.33 8.55 14.93
N LEU A 221 14.05 7.89 14.03
CA LEU A 221 14.98 6.79 14.36
C LEU A 221 16.43 7.28 14.52
N ALA A 222 16.74 8.54 14.23
CA ALA A 222 18.12 9.02 14.12
C ALA A 222 18.99 8.75 15.38
N GLY A 223 18.38 8.76 16.57
CA GLY A 223 19.03 8.51 17.87
C GLY A 223 18.84 7.10 18.46
N HIS A 224 18.29 6.15 17.71
CA HIS A 224 18.01 4.79 18.19
C HIS A 224 18.82 3.74 17.42
N VAL A 225 18.84 2.51 17.96
CA VAL A 225 19.40 1.33 17.27
C VAL A 225 18.68 1.18 15.93
N LYS A 226 19.45 1.01 14.85
CA LYS A 226 18.94 0.95 13.48
C LYS A 226 19.78 0.03 12.62
N TRP A 227 19.20 -0.46 11.53
CA TRP A 227 19.97 -1.08 10.45
C TRP A 227 21.04 -0.12 9.92
N ARG A 228 22.23 -0.67 9.62
CA ARG A 228 23.44 0.11 9.28
C ARG A 228 23.26 1.04 8.09
N GLY A 229 22.47 0.64 7.09
CA GLY A 229 22.23 1.41 5.88
C GLY A 229 20.93 1.00 5.20
N PRO A 230 20.58 1.63 4.06
CA PRO A 230 19.42 1.23 3.28
C PRO A 230 19.60 -0.18 2.70
N ILE A 231 18.55 -1.00 2.68
CA ILE A 231 18.61 -2.35 2.11
C ILE A 231 18.59 -2.35 0.57
N VAL A 232 18.08 -1.27 -0.02
CA VAL A 232 17.96 -1.09 -1.47
C VAL A 232 18.19 0.36 -1.86
N GLN A 233 18.65 0.57 -3.09
CA GLN A 233 18.75 1.90 -3.67
C GLN A 233 17.36 2.56 -3.80
N SER A 234 17.29 3.85 -3.47
CA SER A 234 16.08 4.65 -3.59
C SER A 234 15.61 4.79 -5.03
N LEU A 235 14.32 5.06 -5.23
CA LEU A 235 13.78 5.26 -6.57
C LEU A 235 14.30 6.55 -7.23
N SER A 236 14.59 7.60 -6.46
CA SER A 236 15.19 8.84 -6.99
C SER A 236 16.59 8.58 -7.53
N ALA A 237 17.46 7.92 -6.75
CA ALA A 237 18.82 7.60 -7.17
C ALA A 237 18.82 6.66 -8.40
N LYS A 238 17.86 5.73 -8.48
CA LYS A 238 17.67 4.90 -9.69
C LYS A 238 17.31 5.73 -10.92
N ARG A 239 16.44 6.75 -10.79
CA ARG A 239 16.06 7.63 -11.92
C ARG A 239 17.25 8.47 -12.38
N GLU A 240 18.00 9.05 -11.44
CA GLU A 240 19.22 9.82 -11.73
C GLU A 240 20.26 8.97 -12.46
N SER A 241 20.53 7.75 -11.96
CA SER A 241 21.48 6.84 -12.61
C SER A 241 21.07 6.42 -14.03
N ARG A 242 19.77 6.40 -14.34
CA ARG A 242 19.26 6.10 -15.69
C ARG A 242 19.33 7.32 -16.61
N ALA A 243 19.11 8.52 -16.07
CA ALA A 243 19.25 9.76 -16.82
C ALA A 243 20.71 10.01 -17.21
N ALA A 244 21.66 9.74 -16.32
CA ALA A 244 23.09 9.89 -16.60
C ALA A 244 23.65 8.88 -17.63
N ARG A 245 22.89 7.83 -17.97
CA ARG A 245 23.27 6.82 -18.98
C ARG A 245 22.65 7.06 -20.36
N ARG A 246 21.86 8.13 -20.51
CA ARG A 246 21.23 8.55 -21.76
C ARG A 246 21.97 9.74 -22.33
#